data_AF-A0A497LWQ3-F1
#
_entry.id   AF-A0A497LWQ3-F1
#
_cell.length_a   1.000
_cell.length_b   1.000
_cell.length_c   1.000
_cell.angle_alpha   90.00
_cell.angle_beta   90.00
_cell.angle_gamma   90.00
#
_symmetry.space_group_name_H-M   'P 1'
#
loop_
_entity.id
_entity.type
_entity.pdbx_description
1 polymer ?
#
loop_
_entity_poly.entity_id
_entity_poly.type
_entity_poly.pdbx_seq_one_letter_code
_entity_poly.pdbx_strand_id
1 'polypeptide(L)' 'MLNEVILKGECAGCGACVTVCPFNVLEYSEKPNLVDECKNCGICMKVCQKYSWSWPEMEKFVFGRER' A
#
# COMPACT_ATOMS: atom_id res chain seq x y z
N MET A 1 -0.43 7.57 4.65
CA MET A 1 -1.01 6.21 4.58
C MET A 1 0.07 5.12 4.53
N LEU A 2 0.93 5.03 3.51
CA LEU A 2 2.01 4.00 3.44
C LEU A 2 2.85 3.87 4.74
N ASN A 3 3.06 4.99 5.43
CA ASN A 3 3.81 5.05 6.67
C ASN A 3 3.28 4.13 7.78
N GLU A 4 2.01 3.75 7.79
CA GLU A 4 1.47 2.93 8.88
C GLU A 4 2.17 1.56 9.00
N VAL A 5 2.23 0.81 7.90
CA VAL A 5 2.86 -0.52 7.84
C VAL A 5 4.37 -0.42 8.12
N ILE A 6 4.99 0.65 7.65
CA ILE A 6 6.42 0.92 7.86
C ILE A 6 6.71 1.21 9.33
N LEU A 7 5.91 2.07 9.97
CA LEU A 7 6.06 2.48 11.37
C LEU A 7 5.79 1.33 12.33
N LYS A 8 4.88 0.40 11.98
CA LYS A 8 4.63 -0.83 12.74
C LYS A 8 5.72 -1.90 12.56
N GLY A 9 6.69 -1.70 11.66
CA GLY A 9 7.72 -2.71 11.36
C GLY A 9 7.19 -3.93 10.61
N GLU A 10 5.99 -3.85 10.03
CA GLU A 10 5.35 -4.97 9.33
C GLU A 10 5.71 -5.01 7.84
N CYS A 11 6.42 -4.00 7.34
CA CYS A 11 6.86 -3.93 5.95
C CYS A 11 7.72 -5.15 5.60
N ALA A 12 7.22 -5.98 4.69
CA ALA A 12 7.93 -7.17 4.21
C ALA A 12 8.95 -6.88 3.09
N GLY A 13 9.04 -5.62 2.64
CA GLY A 13 10.00 -5.20 1.62
C GLY A 13 9.79 -5.76 0.21
N CYS A 14 8.55 -6.08 -0.16
CA CYS A 14 8.25 -6.68 -1.47
C CYS A 14 8.28 -5.71 -2.66
N GLY A 15 8.38 -4.40 -2.43
CA GLY A 15 8.42 -3.39 -3.49
C GLY A 15 7.11 -3.13 -4.24
N ALA A 16 6.02 -3.88 -3.98
CA ALA A 16 4.76 -3.75 -4.73
C ALA A 16 4.21 -2.31 -4.76
N CYS A 17 4.31 -1.57 -3.65
CA CYS A 17 3.87 -0.18 -3.56
C CYS A 17 4.60 0.77 -4.53
N VAL A 18 5.88 0.53 -4.79
CA VAL A 18 6.71 1.29 -5.75
C VAL A 18 6.24 0.96 -7.16
N THR A 19 6.14 -0.34 -7.49
CA THR A 19 5.76 -0.82 -8.82
C THR A 19 4.39 -0.33 -9.28
N VAL A 20 3.40 -0.26 -8.39
CA VAL A 20 2.02 0.11 -8.76
C VAL A 20 1.75 1.61 -8.69
N CYS A 21 2.72 2.44 -8.27
CA CYS A 21 2.50 3.86 -8.14
C CYS A 21 2.30 4.49 -9.53
N PRO A 22 1.11 5.01 -9.89
CA PRO A 22 0.88 5.53 -11.24
C PRO A 22 1.59 6.88 -11.49
N PHE A 23 2.13 7.49 -10.43
CA PHE A 23 2.82 8.77 -10.48
C PHE A 23 4.33 8.62 -10.31
N ASN A 24 4.85 7.39 -10.12
CA ASN A 24 6.27 7.10 -9.91
C ASN A 24 6.93 7.97 -8.80
N VAL A 25 6.18 8.32 -7.75
CA VAL A 25 6.67 9.19 -6.66
C VAL A 25 7.26 8.41 -5.48
N LEU A 26 7.48 7.10 -5.65
CA LEU A 26 8.05 6.21 -4.64
C LEU A 26 9.30 5.53 -5.19
N GLU A 27 10.35 5.45 -4.37
CA GLU A 27 11.54 4.64 -4.63
C GLU A 27 11.79 3.64 -3.51
N TYR A 28 12.65 2.64 -3.78
CA TYR A 28 13.00 1.61 -2.81
C TYR A 28 14.49 1.67 -2.46
N SER A 29 14.81 1.88 -1.18
CA SER A 29 16.16 1.69 -0.64
C SER A 29 16.16 0.56 0.39
N GLU A 30 15.95 0.87 1.66
CA GLU A 30 15.68 -0.12 2.71
C GLU A 30 14.17 -0.34 2.89
N LYS A 31 13.41 0.74 2.68
CA LYS A 31 11.97 0.84 2.79
C LYS A 31 11.49 1.73 1.64
N PRO A 32 10.22 1.65 1.24
CA PRO A 32 9.70 2.55 0.23
C PRO A 32 9.66 3.98 0.76
N ASN A 33 10.27 4.91 0.02
CA ASN A 33 10.41 6.32 0.40
C ASN A 33 9.74 7.20 -0.67
N LEU A 34 9.16 8.31 -0.22
CA LEU A 34 8.55 9.30 -1.10
C LEU A 34 9.64 10.20 -1.68
N VAL A 35 9.71 10.30 -3.00
CA VAL A 35 10.70 11.13 -3.71
C VAL A 35 10.09 12.35 -4.39
N ASP A 36 8.76 12.40 -4.48
CA ASP A 36 7.99 13.50 -5.08
C ASP A 36 6.57 13.58 -4.48
N GLU A 37 5.73 14.51 -4.93
CA GLU A 37 4.44 14.82 -4.34
C GLU A 37 3.40 13.68 -4.52
N CYS A 38 2.96 13.09 -3.41
CA CYS A 38 1.91 12.06 -3.42
C CYS A 38 0.51 12.64 -3.68
N LYS A 39 -0.17 12.15 -4.71
CA LYS A 39 -1.56 12.52 -5.05
C LYS A 39 -2.64 11.79 -4.25
N ASN A 40 -2.27 11.11 -3.16
CA ASN A 40 -3.18 10.43 -2.22
C ASN A 40 -4.20 9.45 -2.85
N CYS A 41 -3.83 8.77 -3.94
CA CYS A 41 -4.70 7.81 -4.63
C CYS A 41 -4.96 6.50 -3.86
N GLY A 42 -4.11 6.16 -2.87
CA GLY A 42 -4.28 4.98 -2.01
C GLY A 42 -3.95 3.61 -2.63
N ILE A 43 -3.56 3.54 -3.91
CA ILE A 43 -3.29 2.27 -4.61
C ILE A 43 -2.16 1.48 -3.94
N CYS A 44 -1.07 2.15 -3.56
CA CYS A 44 0.06 1.53 -2.87
C CYS A 44 -0.36 0.79 -1.57
N MET A 45 -1.40 1.30 -0.90
CA MET A 45 -1.93 0.68 0.29
C MET A 45 -2.84 -0.51 -0.05
N LYS A 46 -3.64 -0.39 -1.11
CA LYS A 46 -4.54 -1.45 -1.56
C LYS A 46 -3.81 -2.72 -2.02
N VAL A 47 -2.58 -2.58 -2.49
CA VAL A 47 -1.75 -3.73 -2.91
C VAL A 47 -0.88 -4.28 -1.78
N CYS A 48 -0.81 -3.59 -0.64
CA CYS A 48 0.06 -3.99 0.44
C CYS A 48 -0.54 -5.19 1.18
N GLN A 49 0.06 -6.37 1.02
CA GLN A 49 -0.35 -7.61 1.70
C GLN A 49 -0.30 -7.55 3.24
N LYS A 50 0.39 -6.55 3.79
CA LYS A 50 0.55 -6.32 5.23
C LYS A 50 -0.39 -5.26 5.77
N TYR A 51 -1.10 -4.56 4.89
CA TYR A 51 -2.07 -3.60 5.33
C TYR A 51 -3.29 -4.32 5.90
N SER A 52 -3.71 -3.90 7.08
CA SER A 52 -4.83 -4.50 7.79
C SER A 52 -6.13 -3.93 7.23
N TRP A 53 -6.92 -4.78 6.58
CA TRP A 53 -8.29 -4.50 6.18
C TRP A 53 -9.26 -5.12 7.17
N SER A 54 -10.45 -4.53 7.31
CA SER A 54 -11.56 -5.31 7.85
C SER A 54 -11.97 -6.40 6.86
N TRP A 55 -12.50 -7.52 7.37
CA TRP A 55 -13.03 -8.60 6.53
C TRP A 55 -14.07 -8.12 5.50
N PRO A 56 -15.04 -7.25 5.86
CA PRO A 56 -16.00 -6.72 4.88
C PRO A 56 -15.36 -5.91 3.76
N GLU A 57 -14.41 -5.03 4.09
CA GLU A 57 -13.69 -4.23 3.08
C GLU A 57 -12.88 -5.11 2.13
N MET A 58 -12.25 -6.16 2.68
CA MET A 58 -11.49 -7.13 1.89
C MET A 58 -12.38 -7.91 0.92
N GLU A 59 -13.50 -8.45 1.41
CA GLU A 59 -14.41 -9.21 0.56
C GLU A 59 -15.00 -8.33 -0.56
N LYS A 60 -15.30 -7.06 -0.26
CA LYS A 60 -15.77 -6.11 -1.27
C LYS A 60 -14.72 -5.86 -2.34
N PHE A 61 -13.46 -5.65 -1.94
CA PHE A 61 -12.38 -5.36 -2.87
C PHE A 61 -12.04 -6.57 -3.77
N VAL A 62 -11.93 -7.76 -3.19
CA VAL A 62 -11.48 -8.97 -3.90
C VAL A 62 -12.61 -9.65 -4.67
N PHE A 63 -13.79 -9.79 -4.05
CA PHE A 63 -14.89 -10.58 -4.57
C PHE A 63 -16.09 -9.74 -5.05
N GLY A 64 -16.09 -8.42 -4.80
CA GLY A 64 -17.22 -7.56 -5.15
C GLY A 64 -18.50 -7.83 -4.34
N ARG A 65 -18.37 -8.38 -3.12
CA ARG A 65 -19.50 -8.69 -2.23
C ARG A 65 -19.25 -8.21 -0.80
N GLU A 66 -20.32 -7.92 -0.05
CA GLU A 66 -20.28 -7.65 1.40
C GLU A 66 -21.10 -8.72 2.12
N ARG A 67 -20.57 -9.31 3.20
CA ARG A 67 -21.27 -10.25 4.09
C ARG A 67 -21.54 -9.62 5.45
#